data_AF-A0A137NUN8-F1
#
_entry.id   AF-A0A137NUN8-F1
#
_cell.length_a   1.000
_cell.length_b   1.000
_cell.length_c   1.000
_cell.angle_alpha   90.00
_cell.angle_beta   90.00
_cell.angle_gamma   90.00
#
_symmetry.space_group_name_H-M   'P 1'
#
loop_
_entity.id
_entity.type
_entity.pdbx_description
1 polymer ?
#
loop_
_entity_poly.entity_id
_entity_poly.type
_entity_poly.pdbx_seq_one_letter_code
_entity_poly.pdbx_strand_id
1 'polypeptide(L)'
;MIEKINSLPDKACISVGHFPSYDFFGGKFINCVPAFKELILPNFEFSKLIQIQADYFAQQHGLLDNNYISVQFRRGDFEKHCRDAFSFRMDNWAFGRLLEDKYKFDIASWEEFKNHCYPSTLQLVKKITEFNSNISSPVSKVLILTNANNTEINELKKELNSNGLEFLIFAPKQDNIPNDVRWTVTHSLFVEMELARLGKYWMGNRHSTINSNLIGLRLDKDLNNNALI
;
A
#
# COMPACT_ATOMS: atom_id res chain seq x y z
N MET A 1 5.89 -23.47 -13.90
CA MET A 1 5.33 -22.10 -13.68
C MET A 1 6.43 -21.15 -13.19
N ILE A 2 7.16 -21.50 -12.13
CA ILE A 2 8.33 -20.74 -11.62
C ILE A 2 9.40 -20.51 -12.70
N GLU A 3 9.80 -21.54 -13.46
CA GLU A 3 10.78 -21.37 -14.56
C GLU A 3 10.35 -20.39 -15.64
N LYS A 4 9.04 -20.28 -15.93
CA LYS A 4 8.49 -19.30 -16.88
C LYS A 4 8.48 -17.88 -16.33
N ILE A 5 8.37 -17.71 -15.01
CA ILE A 5 8.43 -16.40 -14.34
C ILE A 5 9.88 -15.91 -14.35
N ASN A 6 10.82 -16.81 -14.03
CA ASN A 6 12.26 -16.51 -13.97
C ASN A 6 12.92 -16.34 -15.34
N SER A 7 12.28 -16.80 -16.43
CA SER A 7 12.76 -16.62 -17.80
C SER A 7 12.25 -15.34 -18.47
N LEU A 8 11.45 -14.52 -17.79
CA LEU A 8 10.95 -13.27 -18.36
C LEU A 8 12.02 -12.18 -18.30
N PRO A 9 12.09 -11.28 -19.29
CA PRO A 9 13.03 -10.17 -19.25
C PRO A 9 12.83 -9.33 -17.98
N ASP A 10 13.92 -8.83 -17.40
CA ASP A 10 13.98 -7.95 -16.20
C ASP A 10 13.06 -6.71 -16.26
N LYS A 11 12.46 -6.45 -17.42
CA LYS A 11 11.52 -5.35 -17.69
C LYS A 11 10.06 -5.68 -17.35
N ALA A 12 9.73 -6.94 -17.03
CA ALA A 12 8.39 -7.29 -16.57
C ALA A 12 8.21 -6.84 -15.11
N CYS A 13 7.30 -5.89 -14.86
CA CYS A 13 7.00 -5.47 -13.49
C CYS A 13 6.27 -6.56 -12.68
N ILE A 14 5.46 -7.37 -13.37
CA ILE A 14 4.85 -8.63 -12.94
C ILE A 14 4.72 -9.50 -14.20
N SER A 15 5.02 -10.80 -14.10
CA SER A 15 4.88 -11.74 -15.21
C SER A 15 3.46 -11.74 -15.80
N VAL A 16 3.35 -11.51 -17.10
CA VAL A 16 2.08 -11.45 -17.85
C VAL A 16 1.30 -12.75 -17.68
N GLY A 17 0.04 -12.66 -17.23
CA GLY A 17 -0.94 -13.73 -17.37
C GLY A 17 -1.78 -14.05 -16.13
N HIS A 18 -1.45 -13.54 -14.95
CA HIS A 18 -2.30 -13.67 -13.76
C HIS A 18 -2.43 -12.31 -13.09
N PHE A 19 -3.62 -11.72 -13.17
CA PHE A 19 -4.06 -10.83 -12.10
C PHE A 19 -4.33 -11.76 -10.92
N PRO A 20 -3.59 -11.69 -9.79
CA PRO A 20 -4.11 -12.26 -8.58
C PRO A 20 -5.29 -11.36 -8.18
N SER A 21 -6.47 -11.56 -8.79
CA SER A 21 -7.69 -11.14 -8.13
C SER A 21 -7.85 -12.12 -6.99
N TYR A 22 -7.44 -11.69 -5.80
CA TYR A 22 -7.58 -12.51 -4.60
C TYR A 22 -9.05 -12.68 -4.19
N ASP A 23 -9.99 -12.18 -4.99
CA ASP A 23 -11.39 -12.64 -5.02
C ASP A 23 -11.50 -14.17 -5.04
N PHE A 24 -10.55 -14.86 -5.69
CA PHE A 24 -10.57 -16.32 -5.77
C PHE A 24 -10.43 -17.04 -4.43
N PHE A 25 -9.96 -16.38 -3.37
CA PHE A 25 -9.67 -17.09 -2.12
C PHE A 25 -10.68 -16.86 -1.00
N GLY A 26 -11.57 -15.87 -1.12
CA GLY A 26 -12.61 -15.56 -0.14
C GLY A 26 -12.11 -15.62 1.33
N GLY A 27 -12.94 -16.11 2.25
CA GLY A 27 -12.55 -16.31 3.66
C GLY A 27 -11.58 -17.49 3.90
N LYS A 28 -11.40 -18.39 2.91
CA LYS A 28 -10.50 -19.56 3.04
C LYS A 28 -9.03 -19.19 2.84
N PHE A 29 -8.76 -18.00 2.33
CA PHE A 29 -7.42 -17.52 2.06
C PHE A 29 -6.47 -17.55 3.24
N ILE A 30 -6.97 -17.26 4.45
CA ILE A 30 -6.17 -17.26 5.68
C ILE A 30 -5.45 -18.61 5.86
N ASN A 31 -6.09 -19.71 5.45
CA ASN A 31 -5.51 -21.05 5.52
C ASN A 31 -4.32 -21.25 4.57
N CYS A 32 -4.20 -20.44 3.53
CA CYS A 32 -3.09 -20.45 2.59
C CYS A 32 -1.90 -19.61 3.07
N VAL A 33 -2.05 -18.80 4.12
CA VAL A 33 -0.99 -17.90 4.60
C VAL A 33 0.29 -18.65 5.01
N PRO A 34 0.24 -19.80 5.74
CA PRO A 34 1.44 -20.57 6.02
C PRO A 34 2.18 -21.01 4.75
N ALA A 35 1.46 -21.57 3.78
CA ALA A 35 2.04 -21.99 2.51
C ALA A 35 2.57 -20.80 1.68
N PHE A 36 1.89 -19.66 1.71
CA PHE A 36 2.36 -18.45 1.04
C PHE A 36 3.68 -17.94 1.66
N LYS A 37 3.77 -17.92 3.00
CA LYS A 37 5.01 -17.54 3.72
C LYS A 37 6.17 -18.48 3.43
N GLU A 38 5.90 -19.77 3.25
CA GLU A 38 6.94 -20.77 3.01
C GLU A 38 7.38 -20.83 1.54
N LEU A 39 6.42 -20.80 0.61
CA LEU A 39 6.68 -21.12 -0.80
C LEU A 39 6.80 -19.89 -1.70
N ILE A 40 6.07 -18.82 -1.39
CA ILE A 40 5.97 -17.65 -2.28
C ILE A 40 6.82 -16.50 -1.77
N LEU A 41 6.62 -16.08 -0.53
CA LEU A 41 7.26 -14.88 0.01
C LEU A 41 8.81 -14.90 -0.06
N PRO A 42 9.51 -16.01 0.23
CA PRO A 42 10.98 -16.04 0.14
C PRO A 42 11.51 -15.99 -1.30
N ASN A 43 10.65 -16.27 -2.28
CA ASN A 43 11.00 -16.31 -3.71
C ASN A 43 10.44 -15.10 -4.48
N PHE A 44 9.74 -14.19 -3.79
CA PHE A 44 9.18 -13.00 -4.41
C PHE A 44 10.16 -11.83 -4.28
N GLU A 45 10.54 -11.26 -5.41
CA GLU A 45 11.28 -10.00 -5.47
C GLU A 45 10.66 -9.09 -6.54
N PHE A 46 10.60 -7.79 -6.25
CA PHE A 46 10.34 -6.82 -7.32
C PHE A 46 11.50 -6.80 -8.31
N SER A 47 11.24 -6.40 -9.57
CA SER A 47 12.29 -6.34 -10.57
C SER A 47 13.43 -5.38 -10.17
N LYS A 48 14.63 -5.62 -10.70
CA LYS A 48 15.83 -4.81 -10.40
C LYS A 48 15.59 -3.32 -10.65
N LEU A 49 14.82 -2.98 -11.68
CA LEU A 49 14.49 -1.59 -12.01
C LEU A 49 13.64 -0.94 -10.92
N ILE A 50 12.66 -1.66 -10.36
CA ILE A 50 11.84 -1.17 -9.25
C ILE A 50 12.70 -0.94 -8.01
N GLN A 51 13.55 -1.92 -7.66
CA GLN A 51 14.47 -1.82 -6.52
C GLN A 51 15.39 -0.60 -6.65
N ILE A 52 16.04 -0.41 -7.81
CA ILE A 52 16.95 0.72 -8.05
C ILE A 52 16.24 2.07 -7.87
N GLN A 53 15.00 2.20 -8.37
CA GLN A 53 14.26 3.45 -8.23
C GLN A 53 13.82 3.71 -6.79
N ALA A 54 13.40 2.65 -6.07
CA ALA A 54 13.08 2.73 -4.66
C ALA A 54 14.32 3.12 -3.83
N ASP A 55 15.46 2.48 -4.06
CA ASP A 55 16.74 2.77 -3.39
C ASP A 55 17.20 4.21 -3.65
N TYR A 56 17.12 4.66 -4.90
CA TYR A 56 17.47 6.04 -5.26
C TYR A 56 16.56 7.04 -4.53
N PHE A 57 15.24 6.81 -4.53
CA PHE A 57 14.31 7.66 -3.80
C PHE A 57 14.60 7.65 -2.29
N ALA A 58 14.82 6.47 -1.72
CA ALA A 58 15.13 6.31 -0.31
C ALA A 58 16.42 7.04 0.09
N GLN A 59 17.45 6.99 -0.75
CA GLN A 59 18.69 7.72 -0.53
C GLN A 59 18.47 9.24 -0.57
N GLN A 60 17.75 9.75 -1.57
CA GLN A 60 17.49 11.20 -1.72
C GLN A 60 16.68 11.79 -0.55
N HIS A 61 15.79 10.98 0.05
CA HIS A 61 14.90 11.41 1.12
C HIS A 61 15.31 10.90 2.51
N GLY A 62 16.49 10.27 2.64
CA GLY A 62 17.00 9.75 3.91
C GLY A 62 16.06 8.75 4.57
N LEU A 63 15.64 7.73 3.81
CA LEU A 63 14.72 6.66 4.22
C LEU A 63 15.43 5.29 4.38
N LEU A 64 16.76 5.26 4.27
CA LEU A 64 17.55 4.01 4.28
C LEU A 64 17.51 3.27 5.63
N ASP A 65 17.18 3.95 6.72
CA ASP A 65 16.96 3.35 8.05
C ASP A 65 15.55 2.73 8.19
N ASN A 66 14.72 2.84 7.14
CA ASN A 66 13.33 2.42 7.09
C ASN A 66 12.40 3.09 8.11
N ASN A 67 12.84 4.13 8.83
CA ASN A 67 12.09 4.73 9.94
C ASN A 67 11.06 5.78 9.46
N TYR A 68 10.05 5.31 8.74
CA TYR A 68 8.93 6.09 8.22
C TYR A 68 7.61 5.31 8.24
N ILE A 69 6.50 6.04 8.10
CA ILE A 69 5.18 5.46 7.87
C ILE A 69 4.86 5.58 6.37
N SER A 70 4.50 4.46 5.75
CA SER A 70 3.89 4.48 4.42
C SER A 70 2.38 4.42 4.55
N VAL A 71 1.68 5.26 3.80
CA VAL A 71 0.23 5.44 3.91
C VAL A 71 -0.41 5.34 2.53
N GLN A 72 -1.47 4.56 2.44
CA GLN A 72 -2.31 4.50 1.26
C GLN A 72 -3.43 5.54 1.32
N PHE A 73 -3.37 6.52 0.43
CA PHE A 73 -4.40 7.54 0.28
C PHE A 73 -5.12 7.37 -1.06
N ARG A 74 -6.09 6.45 -1.11
CA ARG A 74 -6.85 6.15 -2.33
C ARG A 74 -7.92 7.21 -2.58
N ARG A 75 -7.85 7.87 -3.73
CA ARG A 75 -8.67 9.02 -4.13
C ARG A 75 -9.14 8.88 -5.58
N GLY A 76 -9.62 9.96 -6.19
CA GLY A 76 -10.02 9.99 -7.59
C GLY A 76 -11.23 9.11 -7.89
N ASP A 77 -11.06 8.11 -8.75
CA ASP A 77 -12.09 7.13 -9.12
C ASP A 77 -12.56 6.25 -7.95
N PHE A 78 -11.80 6.24 -6.86
CA PHE A 78 -12.04 5.36 -5.73
C PHE A 78 -13.31 5.70 -4.91
N GLU A 79 -13.85 6.93 -5.01
CA GLU A 79 -15.12 7.25 -4.34
C GLU A 79 -16.26 6.37 -4.87
N LYS A 80 -16.33 6.21 -6.19
CA LYS A 80 -17.32 5.34 -6.83
C LYS A 80 -17.13 3.89 -6.39
N HIS A 81 -15.88 3.42 -6.39
CA HIS A 81 -15.53 2.09 -5.89
C HIS A 81 -16.04 1.86 -4.46
N CYS A 82 -15.90 2.85 -3.57
CA CYS A 82 -16.43 2.74 -2.21
C CYS A 82 -17.95 2.63 -2.15
N ARG A 83 -18.68 3.35 -3.02
CA ARG A 83 -20.15 3.23 -3.11
C ARG A 83 -20.57 1.84 -3.59
N ASP A 84 -19.89 1.33 -4.60
CA ASP A 84 -20.15 0.00 -5.14
C ASP A 84 -19.84 -1.06 -4.07
N ALA A 85 -18.67 -0.98 -3.42
CA ALA A 85 -18.27 -1.89 -2.35
C ALA A 85 -19.24 -1.88 -1.15
N PHE A 86 -19.77 -0.72 -0.78
CA PHE A 86 -20.81 -0.61 0.25
C PHE A 86 -22.10 -1.33 -0.16
N SER A 87 -22.53 -1.19 -1.43
CA SER A 87 -23.75 -1.83 -1.92
C SER A 87 -23.69 -3.37 -1.86
N PHE A 88 -22.49 -3.93 -2.00
CA PHE A 88 -22.22 -5.37 -1.85
C PHE A 88 -21.88 -5.79 -0.42
N ARG A 89 -21.85 -4.84 0.54
CA ARG A 89 -21.43 -5.08 1.93
C ARG A 89 -20.07 -5.77 2.01
N MET A 90 -19.13 -5.33 1.18
CA MET A 90 -17.78 -5.88 1.18
C MET A 90 -17.10 -5.59 2.51
N ASP A 91 -16.39 -6.58 3.07
CA ASP A 91 -15.61 -6.37 4.28
C ASP A 91 -14.15 -6.05 3.96
N ASN A 92 -13.35 -7.03 3.55
CA ASN A 92 -11.92 -6.96 3.38
C ASN A 92 -11.47 -7.91 2.28
N TRP A 93 -10.32 -7.60 1.69
CA TRP A 93 -9.71 -8.42 0.65
C TRP A 93 -8.69 -9.38 1.27
N ALA A 94 -8.72 -10.66 0.88
CA ALA A 94 -7.66 -11.65 1.09
C ALA A 94 -6.70 -11.46 2.29
N PHE A 95 -5.50 -10.90 2.11
CA PHE A 95 -4.54 -10.73 3.21
C PHE A 95 -4.99 -9.69 4.24
N GLY A 96 -5.80 -8.71 3.83
CA GLY A 96 -6.43 -7.74 4.73
C GLY A 96 -7.27 -8.40 5.82
N ARG A 97 -7.79 -9.61 5.57
CA ARG A 97 -8.52 -10.40 6.58
C ARG A 97 -7.69 -10.71 7.83
N LEU A 98 -6.36 -10.76 7.71
CA LEU A 98 -5.45 -10.96 8.85
C LEU A 98 -5.50 -9.83 9.88
N LEU A 99 -6.05 -8.67 9.52
CA LEU A 99 -6.19 -7.51 10.39
C LEU A 99 -7.65 -7.22 10.78
N GLU A 100 -8.62 -8.06 10.37
CA GLU A 100 -10.05 -7.80 10.58
C GLU A 100 -10.44 -7.63 12.05
N ASP A 101 -9.88 -8.45 12.93
CA ASP A 101 -10.24 -8.41 14.35
C ASP A 101 -9.87 -7.09 15.03
N LYS A 102 -8.90 -6.36 14.49
CA LYS A 102 -8.45 -5.07 15.01
C LYS A 102 -9.36 -3.91 14.63
N TYR A 103 -10.12 -4.04 13.54
CA TYR A 103 -10.80 -2.91 12.91
C TYR A 103 -12.23 -3.30 12.52
N LYS A 104 -13.03 -3.72 13.50
CA LYS A 104 -14.47 -3.97 13.33
C LYS A 104 -15.22 -2.64 13.25
N PHE A 105 -16.10 -2.53 12.26
CA PHE A 105 -16.95 -1.36 12.03
C PHE A 105 -18.26 -1.82 11.38
N ASP A 106 -19.31 -1.01 11.46
CA ASP A 106 -20.61 -1.31 10.84
C ASP A 106 -20.56 -1.15 9.31
N ILE A 107 -20.45 -2.28 8.61
CA ILE A 107 -20.48 -2.34 7.14
C ILE A 107 -21.86 -2.01 6.54
N ALA A 108 -22.91 -1.92 7.35
CA ALA A 108 -24.25 -1.52 6.91
C ALA A 108 -24.48 0.00 7.02
N SER A 109 -23.60 0.73 7.72
CA SER A 109 -23.64 2.19 7.83
C SER A 109 -22.77 2.83 6.75
N TRP A 110 -23.39 3.57 5.82
CA TRP A 110 -22.63 4.25 4.76
C TRP A 110 -21.59 5.22 5.32
N GLU A 111 -21.93 5.99 6.35
CA GLU A 111 -21.00 6.97 6.93
C GLU A 111 -19.79 6.28 7.58
N GLU A 112 -20.02 5.17 8.29
CA GLU A 112 -18.94 4.40 8.90
C GLU A 112 -18.08 3.72 7.82
N PHE A 113 -18.72 3.08 6.85
CA PHE A 113 -18.05 2.48 5.69
C PHE A 113 -17.19 3.49 4.93
N LYS A 114 -17.74 4.68 4.65
CA LYS A 114 -17.05 5.76 3.94
C LYS A 114 -15.84 6.23 4.73
N ASN A 115 -15.90 6.31 6.06
CA ASN A 115 -14.75 6.70 6.88
C ASN A 115 -13.59 5.70 6.79
N HIS A 116 -13.86 4.41 6.56
CA HIS A 116 -12.83 3.39 6.35
C HIS A 116 -12.39 3.25 4.87
N CYS A 117 -13.30 3.49 3.92
CA CYS A 117 -13.02 3.31 2.50
C CYS A 117 -12.48 4.58 1.82
N TYR A 118 -12.99 5.75 2.21
CA TYR A 118 -12.68 7.04 1.59
C TYR A 118 -12.57 8.16 2.64
N PRO A 119 -11.64 8.04 3.61
CA PRO A 119 -11.49 9.02 4.69
C PRO A 119 -11.12 10.39 4.14
N SER A 120 -11.60 11.48 4.73
CA SER A 120 -11.13 12.83 4.40
C SER A 120 -9.65 13.04 4.73
N THR A 121 -9.05 14.10 4.19
CA THR A 121 -7.65 14.47 4.48
C THR A 121 -7.41 14.61 5.99
N LEU A 122 -8.29 15.34 6.67
CA LEU A 122 -8.21 15.55 8.12
C LEU A 122 -8.36 14.25 8.91
N GLN A 123 -9.28 13.36 8.50
CA GLN A 123 -9.46 12.06 9.15
C GLN A 123 -8.20 11.20 9.02
N LEU A 124 -7.60 11.16 7.83
CA LEU A 124 -6.36 10.42 7.60
C LEU A 124 -5.22 10.98 8.44
N VAL A 125 -4.98 12.30 8.40
CA VAL A 125 -3.89 12.93 9.15
C VAL A 125 -4.06 12.71 10.64
N LYS A 126 -5.28 12.86 11.16
CA LYS A 126 -5.60 12.55 12.56
C LYS A 126 -5.22 11.11 12.92
N LYS A 127 -5.51 10.13 12.05
CA LYS A 127 -5.14 8.73 12.30
C LYS A 127 -3.63 8.51 12.27
N ILE A 128 -2.93 9.16 11.34
CA ILE A 128 -1.46 9.10 11.27
C ILE A 128 -0.84 9.68 12.55
N THR A 129 -1.31 10.85 13.00
CA THR A 129 -0.74 11.52 14.19
C THR A 129 -1.09 10.79 15.49
N GLU A 130 -2.31 10.28 15.63
CA GLU A 130 -2.72 9.40 16.73
C GLU A 130 -1.82 8.16 16.78
N PHE A 131 -1.59 7.50 15.64
CA PHE A 131 -0.71 6.34 15.59
C PHE A 131 0.73 6.70 15.95
N ASN A 132 1.28 7.75 15.35
CA ASN A 132 2.67 8.16 15.53
C ASN A 132 2.98 8.59 16.98
N SER A 133 1.99 9.13 17.69
CA SER A 133 2.12 9.52 19.10
C SER A 133 2.12 8.33 20.07
N ASN A 134 1.59 7.19 19.64
CA ASN A 134 1.43 6.00 20.48
C ASN A 134 2.53 4.94 20.27
N ILE A 135 3.39 5.10 19.27
CA ILE A 135 4.52 4.19 19.05
C ILE A 135 5.76 4.62 19.84
N SER A 136 6.59 3.65 20.24
CA SER A 136 7.77 3.87 21.09
C SER A 136 8.84 4.77 20.48
N SER A 137 8.88 4.82 19.15
CA SER A 137 9.80 5.65 18.36
C SER A 137 9.00 6.33 17.27
N PRO A 138 8.46 7.54 17.54
CA PRO A 138 7.78 8.35 16.53
C PRO A 138 8.65 8.57 15.30
N VAL A 139 8.02 8.61 14.13
CA VAL A 139 8.66 8.95 12.86
C VAL A 139 8.40 10.41 12.52
N SER A 140 9.29 10.99 11.72
CA SER A 140 9.13 12.34 11.17
C SER A 140 8.67 12.36 9.71
N LYS A 141 8.65 11.20 9.03
CA LYS A 141 8.42 11.10 7.58
C LYS A 141 7.23 10.20 7.26
N VAL A 142 6.40 10.68 6.34
CA VAL A 142 5.21 9.97 5.85
C VAL A 142 5.28 9.88 4.33
N LEU A 143 5.41 8.65 3.83
CA LEU A 143 5.35 8.34 2.40
C LEU A 143 3.90 8.07 1.99
N ILE A 144 3.38 8.84 1.04
CA ILE A 144 2.02 8.74 0.55
C ILE A 144 1.98 8.00 -0.78
N LEU A 145 1.15 6.95 -0.85
CA LEU A 145 0.81 6.22 -2.06
C LEU A 145 -0.59 6.64 -2.49
N THR A 146 -0.72 7.36 -3.60
CA THR A 146 -1.99 8.02 -3.94
C THR A 146 -2.20 8.25 -5.43
N ASN A 147 -3.46 8.34 -5.82
CA ASN A 147 -3.94 8.84 -7.11
C ASN A 147 -4.80 10.11 -6.95
N ALA A 148 -4.62 10.84 -5.85
CA ALA A 148 -5.34 12.09 -5.58
C ALA A 148 -4.92 13.20 -6.55
N ASN A 149 -5.80 14.18 -6.75
CA ASN A 149 -5.46 15.34 -7.56
C ASN A 149 -4.54 16.32 -6.79
N ASN A 150 -4.00 17.32 -7.51
CA ASN A 150 -3.07 18.29 -6.92
C ASN A 150 -3.66 19.08 -5.74
N THR A 151 -4.96 19.37 -5.76
CA THR A 151 -5.62 20.09 -4.66
C THR A 151 -5.59 19.27 -3.38
N GLU A 152 -5.97 17.99 -3.47
CA GLU A 152 -5.97 17.05 -2.35
C GLU A 152 -4.55 16.75 -1.86
N ILE A 153 -3.57 16.63 -2.76
CA ILE A 153 -2.15 16.46 -2.41
C ILE A 153 -1.64 17.68 -1.62
N ASN A 154 -1.97 18.89 -2.07
CA ASN A 154 -1.54 20.11 -1.39
C ASN A 154 -2.18 20.26 -0.01
N GLU A 155 -3.47 19.91 0.12
CA GLU A 155 -4.16 19.85 1.40
C GLU A 155 -3.47 18.86 2.34
N LEU A 156 -3.26 17.61 1.89
CA LEU A 156 -2.61 16.58 2.70
C LEU A 156 -1.20 16.96 3.13
N LYS A 157 -0.40 17.51 2.21
CA LYS A 157 0.94 18.03 2.51
C LYS A 157 0.92 19.12 3.57
N LYS A 158 -0.03 20.07 3.47
CA LYS A 158 -0.16 21.15 4.44
C LYS A 158 -0.52 20.59 5.83
N GLU A 159 -1.48 19.69 5.89
CA GLU A 159 -1.95 19.11 7.15
C GLU A 159 -0.90 18.20 7.82
N LEU A 160 -0.11 17.44 7.06
CA LEU A 160 1.00 16.67 7.63
C LEU A 160 2.10 17.59 8.17
N ASN A 161 2.50 18.59 7.38
CA ASN A 161 3.55 19.53 7.78
C ASN A 161 3.16 20.33 9.03
N SER A 162 1.90 20.73 9.18
CA SER A 162 1.43 21.44 10.38
C SER A 162 1.50 20.57 11.65
N ASN A 163 1.54 19.24 11.49
CA ASN A 163 1.71 18.27 12.57
C ASN A 163 3.15 17.78 12.72
N GLY A 164 4.13 18.44 12.09
CA GLY A 164 5.54 18.08 12.19
C GLY A 164 5.93 16.81 11.42
N LEU A 165 5.08 16.38 10.48
CA LEU A 165 5.31 15.21 9.63
C LEU A 165 5.68 15.66 8.22
N GLU A 166 6.86 15.26 7.76
CA GLU A 166 7.34 15.49 6.41
C GLU A 166 6.55 14.64 5.41
N PHE A 167 5.86 15.30 4.49
CA PHE A 167 5.16 14.67 3.37
C PHE A 167 6.13 14.25 2.27
N LEU A 168 6.08 12.98 1.90
CA LEU A 168 6.83 12.41 0.77
C LEU A 168 5.85 11.72 -0.20
N ILE A 169 6.09 11.89 -1.50
CA ILE A 169 5.35 11.20 -2.56
C ILE A 169 6.35 10.77 -3.64
N PHE A 170 6.25 9.54 -4.11
CA PHE A 170 7.03 9.11 -5.25
C PHE A 170 6.42 9.67 -6.52
N ALA A 171 7.16 10.52 -7.22
CA ALA A 171 6.81 10.99 -8.55
C ALA A 171 7.80 10.40 -9.55
N PRO A 172 7.38 9.47 -10.43
CA PRO A 172 8.27 8.92 -11.44
C PRO A 172 8.81 10.04 -12.35
N LYS A 173 10.12 10.06 -12.59
CA LYS A 173 10.66 10.80 -13.74
C LYS A 173 10.44 9.92 -14.97
N GLN A 174 9.54 10.33 -15.87
CA GLN A 174 9.21 9.54 -17.07
C GLN A 174 10.46 9.20 -17.89
N ASP A 175 11.44 10.10 -17.93
CA ASP A 175 12.73 9.90 -18.61
C ASP A 175 13.55 8.71 -18.07
N ASN A 176 13.29 8.29 -16.83
CA ASN A 176 13.97 7.17 -16.18
C ASN A 176 13.24 5.83 -16.36
N ILE A 177 12.09 5.84 -17.04
CA ILE A 177 11.34 4.63 -17.38
C ILE A 177 11.70 4.26 -18.82
N PRO A 178 12.26 3.06 -19.07
CA PRO A 178 12.58 2.65 -20.44
C PRO A 178 11.34 2.75 -21.34
N ASN A 179 11.51 3.28 -22.55
CA ASN A 179 10.41 3.51 -23.51
C ASN A 179 9.61 2.25 -23.87
N ASP A 180 10.18 1.06 -23.66
CA ASP A 180 9.52 -0.22 -23.89
C ASP A 180 8.69 -0.73 -22.69
N VAL A 181 8.75 -0.05 -21.54
CA VAL A 181 7.86 -0.27 -20.40
C VAL A 181 6.53 0.43 -20.67
N ARG A 182 5.59 -0.31 -21.29
CA ARG A 182 4.27 0.19 -21.72
C ARG A 182 3.31 0.57 -20.58
N TRP A 183 3.69 0.40 -19.32
CA TRP A 183 2.82 0.49 -18.14
C TRP A 183 3.38 1.43 -17.07
N THR A 184 3.61 2.70 -17.40
CA THR A 184 4.24 3.69 -16.50
C THR A 184 3.49 3.89 -15.17
N VAL A 185 2.15 3.87 -15.19
CA VAL A 185 1.31 3.95 -13.97
C VAL A 185 1.53 2.73 -13.08
N THR A 186 1.49 1.53 -13.66
CA THR A 186 1.72 0.28 -12.92
C THR A 186 3.15 0.20 -12.39
N HIS A 187 4.13 0.66 -13.16
CA HIS A 187 5.53 0.74 -12.73
C HIS A 187 5.69 1.62 -11.48
N SER A 188 5.11 2.81 -11.49
CA SER A 188 5.20 3.76 -10.37
C SER A 188 4.57 3.21 -9.11
N LEU A 189 3.41 2.55 -9.24
CA LEU A 189 2.75 1.85 -8.15
C LEU A 189 3.64 0.76 -7.54
N PHE A 190 4.41 0.02 -8.34
CA PHE A 190 5.32 -1.00 -7.80
C PHE A 190 6.53 -0.41 -7.08
N VAL A 191 7.05 0.75 -7.51
CA VAL A 191 8.09 1.47 -6.74
C VAL A 191 7.54 1.93 -5.40
N GLU A 192 6.35 2.51 -5.41
CA GLU A 192 5.61 2.89 -4.21
C GLU A 192 5.38 1.69 -3.26
N MET A 193 4.96 0.55 -3.81
CA MET A 193 4.77 -0.68 -3.03
C MET A 193 6.09 -1.21 -2.46
N GLU A 194 7.20 -1.12 -3.20
CA GLU A 194 8.50 -1.54 -2.68
C GLU A 194 8.95 -0.64 -1.52
N LEU A 195 8.81 0.67 -1.65
CA LEU A 195 9.05 1.61 -0.56
C LEU A 195 8.13 1.30 0.64
N ALA A 196 6.83 1.05 0.41
CA ALA A 196 5.90 0.69 1.48
C ALA A 196 6.21 -0.66 2.14
N ARG A 197 6.75 -1.63 1.39
CA ARG A 197 7.22 -2.91 1.93
C ARG A 197 8.43 -2.69 2.83
N LEU A 198 9.37 -1.81 2.45
CA LEU A 198 10.58 -1.51 3.22
C LEU A 198 10.29 -0.72 4.49
N GLY A 199 9.39 0.26 4.43
CA GLY A 199 9.02 1.13 5.55
C GLY A 199 8.70 0.38 6.84
N LYS A 200 9.04 0.97 7.98
CA LYS A 200 8.80 0.39 9.30
C LYS A 200 7.32 0.19 9.53
N TYR A 201 6.49 1.18 9.22
CA TYR A 201 5.04 1.15 9.44
C TYR A 201 4.26 1.27 8.14
N TRP A 202 3.10 0.62 8.08
CA TRP A 202 2.15 0.66 6.96
C TRP A 202 0.75 1.03 7.46
N MET A 203 0.10 1.98 6.79
CA MET A 203 -1.31 2.33 7.00
C MET A 203 -2.04 2.22 5.66
N GLY A 204 -2.77 1.13 5.46
CA GLY A 204 -3.43 0.83 4.20
C GLY A 204 -4.89 1.23 4.13
N ASN A 205 -5.47 1.14 2.94
CA ASN A 205 -6.91 1.24 2.76
C ASN A 205 -7.51 -0.17 2.70
N ARG A 206 -8.38 -0.50 3.65
CA ARG A 206 -9.02 -1.82 3.75
C ARG A 206 -9.64 -2.32 2.44
N HIS A 207 -10.25 -1.43 1.66
CA HIS A 207 -10.99 -1.78 0.45
C HIS A 207 -10.14 -1.73 -0.82
N SER A 208 -8.82 -1.58 -0.68
CA SER A 208 -7.87 -1.62 -1.79
C SER A 208 -7.16 -2.98 -1.90
N THR A 209 -7.11 -3.54 -3.10
CA THR A 209 -6.32 -4.75 -3.39
C THR A 209 -4.81 -4.53 -3.21
N ILE A 210 -4.33 -3.29 -3.40
CA ILE A 210 -2.94 -2.91 -3.11
C ILE A 210 -2.61 -3.08 -1.62
N ASN A 211 -3.53 -2.73 -0.72
CA ASN A 211 -3.36 -2.96 0.71
C ASN A 211 -3.22 -4.47 1.02
N SER A 212 -4.11 -5.30 0.46
CA SER A 212 -3.99 -6.75 0.60
C SER A 212 -2.63 -7.25 0.10
N ASN A 213 -2.18 -6.82 -1.08
CA ASN A 213 -0.85 -7.18 -1.58
C ASN A 213 0.27 -6.77 -0.61
N LEU A 214 0.23 -5.54 -0.10
CA LEU A 214 1.26 -5.05 0.82
C LEU A 214 1.27 -5.78 2.16
N ILE A 215 0.11 -6.20 2.67
CA ILE A 215 0.05 -7.08 3.85
C ILE A 215 0.71 -8.42 3.53
N GLY A 216 0.41 -9.02 2.37
CA GLY A 216 1.04 -10.25 1.90
C GLY A 216 2.56 -10.15 1.79
N LEU A 217 3.06 -9.04 1.26
CA LEU A 217 4.49 -8.75 1.12
C LEU A 217 5.19 -8.43 2.44
N ARG A 218 4.44 -8.28 3.53
CA ARG A 218 4.94 -7.93 4.87
C ARG A 218 4.63 -8.99 5.93
N LEU A 219 4.26 -10.21 5.50
CA LEU A 219 3.95 -11.33 6.41
C LEU A 219 5.16 -11.83 7.21
N ASP A 220 6.37 -11.46 6.80
CA ASP A 220 7.63 -11.65 7.50
C ASP A 220 7.83 -10.63 8.64
N LYS A 221 7.08 -9.54 8.63
CA LYS A 221 7.11 -8.52 9.68
C LYS A 221 6.02 -8.75 10.74
N ASP A 222 6.18 -8.09 11.89
CA ASP A 222 5.17 -8.07 12.94
C ASP A 222 4.00 -7.14 12.60
N LEU A 223 3.07 -7.65 11.80
CA LEU A 223 1.85 -6.95 11.37
C LEU A 223 1.01 -6.42 12.56
N ASN A 224 1.19 -6.96 13.77
CA ASN A 224 0.44 -6.49 14.91
C ASN A 224 0.86 -5.08 15.35
N ASN A 225 2.14 -4.76 15.19
CA ASN A 225 2.72 -3.50 15.63
C ASN A 225 3.08 -2.57 14.48
N ASN A 226 3.03 -3.05 13.23
CA ASN A 226 3.52 -2.31 12.08
C ASN A 226 2.54 -2.10 10.92
N ALA A 227 1.32 -2.61 11.03
CA ALA A 227 0.28 -2.46 10.01
C ALA A 227 -1.04 -1.97 10.61
N LEU A 228 -1.64 -0.98 9.96
CA LEU A 228 -2.95 -0.40 10.25
C LEU A 228 -3.79 -0.36 8.98
N ILE A 229 -5.12 -0.44 9.12
CA ILE A 229 -6.09 -0.35 8.01
C ILE A 229 -7.28 0.54 8.38
#